data_AF-A0A199VK00-F1
#
_entry.id   AF-A0A199VK00-F1
#
_cell.length_a   1.000
_cell.length_b   1.000
_cell.length_c   1.000
_cell.angle_alpha   90.00
_cell.angle_beta   90.00
_cell.angle_gamma   90.00
#
_symmetry.space_group_name_H-M   'P 1'
#
loop_
_entity.id
_entity.type
_entity.pdbx_description
1 polymer ?
#
loop_
_entity_poly.entity_id
_entity_poly.type
_entity_poly.pdbx_seq_one_letter_code
_entity_poly.pdbx_strand_id
1 'polypeptide(L)'
;MQFQPSIGAVTFQPGEFLNGIEGSIDKIVGAYVVCSLTFNTNTSNTYGPYGSVQGSTFTFKSTAAIVGFFGRSAQQLNAIGIYID
;
A
#
# COMPACT_ATOMS: atom_id res chain seq x y z
N MET A 1 15.24 7.58 -19.47
CA MET A 1 13.85 7.08 -19.44
C MET A 1 13.07 7.95 -18.46
N GLN A 2 12.11 8.73 -18.94
CA GLN A 2 11.23 9.48 -18.05
C GLN A 2 10.21 8.51 -17.45
N PHE A 3 10.11 8.47 -16.12
CA PHE A 3 8.96 7.88 -15.45
C PHE A 3 7.74 8.72 -15.84
N GLN A 4 6.80 8.18 -16.62
CA GLN A 4 5.44 8.70 -16.62
C GLN A 4 4.71 8.06 -15.44
N PRO A 5 4.37 8.81 -14.38
CA PRO A 5 3.53 8.26 -13.34
C PRO A 5 2.14 7.99 -13.94
N SER A 6 1.74 6.72 -14.00
CA SER A 6 0.32 6.37 -14.15
C SER A 6 -0.37 6.70 -12.84
N ILE A 7 -1.12 7.80 -12.81
CA ILE A 7 -1.94 8.15 -11.63
C ILE A 7 -3.08 7.12 -11.56
N GLY A 8 -3.05 6.28 -10.53
CA GLY A 8 -4.16 5.39 -10.16
C GLY A 8 -4.96 6.00 -9.02
N ALA A 9 -6.28 6.01 -9.14
CA ALA A 9 -7.19 6.35 -8.05
C ALA A 9 -7.88 5.07 -7.56
N VAL A 10 -7.96 4.91 -6.24
CA VAL A 10 -8.80 3.89 -5.59
C VAL A 10 -10.04 4.61 -5.08
N THR A 11 -11.22 4.15 -5.49
CA THR A 11 -12.51 4.71 -5.06
C THR A 11 -13.32 3.61 -4.39
N PHE A 12 -13.83 3.90 -3.20
CA PHE A 12 -14.64 2.97 -2.41
C PHE A 12 -16.13 3.20 -2.61
N GLN A 13 -16.90 2.12 -2.54
CA GLN A 13 -18.35 2.18 -2.49
C GLN A 13 -18.85 2.69 -1.12
N PRO A 14 -20.11 3.16 -1.01
CA PRO A 14 -20.68 3.50 0.29
C PRO A 14 -20.58 2.32 1.28
N GLY A 15 -19.96 2.56 2.45
CA GLY A 15 -19.76 1.54 3.49
C GLY A 15 -18.57 0.60 3.25
N GLU A 16 -17.83 0.77 2.15
CA GLU A 16 -16.57 0.08 1.93
C GLU A 16 -15.42 0.82 2.64
N PHE A 17 -14.65 0.07 3.41
CA PHE A 17 -13.48 0.59 4.12
C PHE A 17 -12.33 -0.40 4.04
N LEU A 18 -11.12 0.15 4.13
CA LEU A 18 -9.90 -0.63 4.17
C LEU A 18 -9.80 -1.39 5.50
N ASN A 19 -9.52 -2.67 5.43
CA ASN A 19 -9.30 -3.51 6.61
C ASN A 19 -8.03 -4.38 6.48
N GLY A 20 -7.30 -4.22 5.37
CA GLY A 20 -6.03 -4.89 5.18
C GLY A 20 -5.14 -4.18 4.19
N ILE A 21 -3.85 -4.42 4.34
CA ILE A 21 -2.80 -3.94 3.46
C ILE A 21 -1.80 -5.05 3.24
N GLU A 22 -1.40 -5.24 2.00
CA GLU A 22 -0.32 -6.13 1.60
C GLU A 22 0.69 -5.32 0.79
N GLY A 23 1.93 -5.76 0.79
CA GLY A 23 2.94 -5.08 0.02
C GLY A 23 4.27 -5.79 0.01
N SER A 24 5.24 -5.15 -0.61
CA SER A 24 6.62 -5.61 -0.63
C SER A 24 7.58 -4.46 -0.45
N ILE A 25 8.74 -4.76 0.13
CA ILE A 25 9.81 -3.82 0.42
C ILE A 25 11.13 -4.41 -0.05
N ASP A 26 11.93 -3.59 -0.72
CA ASP A 26 13.27 -3.98 -1.17
C ASP A 26 14.26 -2.83 -1.02
N LYS A 27 15.56 -3.16 -0.99
CA LYS A 27 16.64 -2.17 -0.92
C LYS A 27 17.09 -1.77 -2.33
N ILE A 28 16.57 -0.65 -2.81
CA ILE A 28 16.87 -0.08 -4.13
C ILE A 28 17.88 1.06 -3.96
N VAL A 29 19.06 0.93 -4.58
CA VAL A 29 20.13 1.96 -4.58
C VAL A 29 20.43 2.47 -3.14
N GLY A 30 20.58 1.53 -2.20
CA GLY A 30 20.98 1.84 -0.82
C GLY A 30 19.85 2.24 0.13
N ALA A 31 18.64 2.49 -0.35
CA ALA A 31 17.47 2.82 0.47
C ALA A 31 16.38 1.76 0.39
N TYR A 32 15.66 1.54 1.49
CA TYR A 32 14.46 0.71 1.45
C TYR A 32 13.31 1.46 0.75
N VAL A 33 12.62 0.76 -0.14
CA VAL A 33 11.50 1.28 -0.93
C VAL A 33 10.34 0.30 -0.82
N VAL A 34 9.14 0.82 -0.58
CA VAL A 34 7.89 0.07 -0.73
C VAL A 34 7.67 -0.13 -2.22
N CYS A 35 7.86 -1.36 -2.69
CA CYS A 35 7.86 -1.72 -4.10
C CYS A 35 6.46 -2.04 -4.62
N SER A 36 5.59 -2.58 -3.75
CA SER A 36 4.20 -2.82 -4.09
C SER A 36 3.26 -2.52 -2.93
N LEU A 37 2.03 -2.10 -3.26
CA LEU A 37 0.92 -1.99 -2.31
C LEU A 37 -0.34 -2.60 -2.88
N THR A 38 -1.03 -3.36 -2.05
CA THR A 38 -2.37 -3.90 -2.30
C THR A 38 -3.24 -3.56 -1.11
N PHE A 39 -4.42 -3.00 -1.36
CA PHE A 39 -5.38 -2.65 -0.33
C PHE A 39 -6.55 -3.64 -0.35
N ASN A 40 -6.93 -4.12 0.83
CA ASN A 40 -8.06 -5.04 1.02
C ASN A 40 -9.19 -4.31 1.76
N THR A 41 -10.44 -4.64 1.45
CA THR A 41 -11.62 -4.04 2.08
C THR A 41 -12.51 -5.05 2.79
N ASN A 42 -13.40 -4.53 3.64
CA ASN A 42 -14.44 -5.30 4.33
C ASN A 42 -15.42 -6.00 3.37
N THR A 43 -15.53 -5.54 2.12
CA THR A 43 -16.37 -6.13 1.07
C THR A 43 -15.65 -7.22 0.26
N SER A 44 -14.46 -7.64 0.70
CA SER A 44 -13.59 -8.61 -0.02
C SER A 44 -13.06 -8.11 -1.36
N ASN A 45 -13.10 -6.80 -1.63
CA ASN A 45 -12.41 -6.23 -2.79
C ASN A 45 -10.92 -6.09 -2.50
N THR A 46 -10.13 -6.16 -3.57
CA THR A 46 -8.68 -6.00 -3.55
C THR A 46 -8.27 -5.00 -4.62
N TYR A 47 -7.50 -3.98 -4.22
CA TYR A 47 -7.00 -2.93 -5.10
C TYR A 47 -5.48 -2.99 -5.18
N GLY A 48 -4.95 -3.34 -6.35
CA GLY A 48 -3.52 -3.53 -6.59
C GLY A 48 -3.20 -4.93 -7.15
N PRO A 49 -1.92 -5.36 -7.13
CA PRO A 49 -0.79 -4.61 -6.59
C PRO A 49 -0.44 -3.38 -7.44
N TYR A 50 -0.23 -2.25 -6.78
CA TYR A 50 0.34 -1.06 -7.37
C TYR A 50 1.86 -1.10 -7.20
N GLY A 51 2.59 -1.08 -8.31
CA GLY A 51 4.04 -1.29 -8.34
C GLY A 51 4.42 -2.73 -8.69
N SER A 52 5.58 -3.19 -8.26
CA SER A 52 6.10 -4.53 -8.58
C SER A 52 6.42 -5.28 -7.30
N VAL A 53 5.86 -6.49 -7.16
CA VAL A 53 6.14 -7.35 -6.00
C VAL A 53 7.57 -7.85 -6.11
N GLN A 54 8.45 -7.35 -5.23
CA GLN A 54 9.86 -7.75 -5.19
C GLN A 54 10.43 -7.54 -3.78
N GLY A 55 11.49 -8.29 -3.46
CA GLY A 55 12.07 -8.29 -2.11
C GLY A 55 11.17 -8.99 -1.09
N SER A 56 11.12 -8.47 0.13
CA SER A 56 10.36 -9.06 1.24
C SER A 56 8.91 -8.59 1.24
N THR A 57 7.96 -9.52 1.40
CA THR A 57 6.54 -9.18 1.49
C THR A 57 6.10 -8.89 2.92
N PHE A 58 5.07 -8.06 3.06
CA PHE A 58 4.38 -7.81 4.31
C PHE A 58 2.86 -7.89 4.11
N THR A 59 2.14 -8.29 5.15
CA THR A 59 0.68 -8.38 5.14
C THR A 59 0.12 -8.00 6.50
N PHE A 60 -1.01 -7.31 6.48
CA PHE A 60 -1.83 -7.04 7.64
C PHE A 60 -3.31 -7.17 7.24
N LYS A 61 -4.10 -7.82 8.09
CA LYS A 61 -5.56 -7.96 7.94
C LYS A 61 -6.22 -7.79 9.32
N SER A 62 -7.34 -7.09 9.35
CA SER A 62 -8.13 -6.80 10.54
C SER A 62 -9.63 -6.86 10.24
N THR A 63 -10.45 -7.00 11.28
CA THR A 63 -11.89 -6.75 11.20
C THR A 63 -12.22 -5.27 11.39
N ALA A 64 -11.32 -4.50 11.99
CA ALA A 64 -11.45 -3.05 12.19
C ALA A 64 -10.96 -2.26 10.97
N ALA A 65 -11.43 -1.02 10.86
CA ALA A 65 -11.10 -0.13 9.75
C ALA A 65 -9.70 0.46 9.90
N ILE A 66 -8.99 0.54 8.77
CA ILE A 66 -7.81 1.40 8.64
C ILE A 66 -8.32 2.83 8.45
N VAL A 67 -8.09 3.68 9.45
CA VAL A 67 -8.61 5.05 9.50
C VAL A 67 -7.56 6.10 9.15
N GLY A 68 -6.31 5.69 8.95
CA GLY A 68 -5.25 6.60 8.54
C GLY A 68 -3.95 5.90 8.21
N PHE A 69 -3.03 6.67 7.62
CA PHE A 69 -1.70 6.21 7.25
C PHE A 69 -0.65 7.15 7.83
N PHE A 70 0.52 6.60 8.10
CA PHE A 70 1.75 7.36 8.36
C PHE A 70 2.91 6.69 7.62
N GLY A 71 4.04 7.36 7.50
CA GLY A 71 5.15 6.78 6.75
C GLY A 71 6.37 7.67 6.65
N ARG A 72 7.29 7.24 5.79
CA ARG A 72 8.51 7.97 5.43
C ARG A 72 8.63 7.97 3.91
N SER A 73 8.96 9.11 3.33
CA SER A 73 9.19 9.25 1.90
C SER A 73 10.36 10.17 1.59
N ALA A 74 10.94 9.95 0.42
CA ALA A 74 11.85 10.85 -0.26
C ALA A 74 11.44 10.88 -1.75
N GLN A 75 12.32 10.46 -2.66
CA GLN A 75 11.95 10.26 -4.07
C GLN A 75 10.96 9.10 -4.28
N GLN A 76 10.98 8.11 -3.39
CA GLN A 76 10.01 7.01 -3.33
C GLN A 76 9.41 6.91 -1.92
N LEU A 77 8.37 6.08 -1.77
CA LEU A 77 7.86 5.68 -0.48
C LEU A 77 8.83 4.70 0.19
N ASN A 78 9.38 5.06 1.34
CA ASN A 78 10.38 4.24 2.04
C ASN A 78 9.78 3.35 3.13
N ALA A 79 8.70 3.81 3.75
CA ALA A 79 7.95 3.06 4.75
C ALA A 79 6.50 3.53 4.80
N ILE A 80 5.60 2.61 5.16
CA ILE A 80 4.19 2.88 5.39
C ILE A 80 3.73 2.15 6.65
N GLY A 81 2.88 2.82 7.42
CA GLY A 81 2.17 2.29 8.58
C GLY A 81 0.72 2.74 8.55
N ILE A 82 -0.10 2.11 9.39
CA ILE A 82 -1.55 2.29 9.44
C ILE A 82 -2.00 2.64 10.85
N TYR A 83 -3.06 3.44 10.95
CA TYR A 83 -3.87 3.60 12.15
C TYR A 83 -5.15 2.79 11.99
N ILE A 84 -5.61 2.17 13.08
CA ILE A 84 -6.77 1.29 13.10
C ILE A 84 -7.74 1.77 14.18
N ASP A 85 -9.04 1.65 13.90
CA ASP A 85 -10.14 1.90 14.85
C ASP A 85 -10.25 0.85 15.96
#